data_AF-K7YB40-F1
#
_entry.id   AF-K7YB40-F1
#
_cell.length_a   1.000
_cell.length_b   1.000
_cell.length_c   1.000
_cell.angle_alpha   90.00
_cell.angle_beta   90.00
_cell.angle_gamma   90.00
#
_symmetry.space_group_name_H-M   'P 1'
#
loop_
_entity.id
_entity.type
_entity.pdbx_description
1 polymer ?
#
loop_
_entity_poly.entity_id
_entity_poly.type
_entity_poly.pdbx_seq_one_letter_code
_entity_poly.pdbx_strand_id
1 'polypeptide(L)'
;MAVVVKVVNGKIQEYENDIHKRTYGSNIVAADTDGHIVVAVTAKGKAEEFENGRYKKTYCGNAVNVQVSGTIVAVTTSKGKIQEFENGRYKRTY
;
A
#
# COMPACT_ATOMS: atom_id res chain seq x y z
N MET A 1 -12.04 14.14 4.59
CA MET A 1 -12.42 13.41 3.37
C MET A 1 -12.05 11.96 3.63
N ALA A 2 -13.00 11.03 3.55
CA ALA A 2 -12.74 9.63 3.90
C ALA A 2 -12.48 8.83 2.62
N VAL A 3 -11.25 8.37 2.46
CA VAL A 3 -10.87 7.44 1.39
C VAL A 3 -10.69 6.07 2.02
N VAL A 4 -11.30 5.06 1.40
CA VAL A 4 -11.18 3.66 1.81
C VAL A 4 -10.72 2.85 0.62
N VAL A 5 -9.80 1.92 0.85
CA VAL A 5 -9.35 0.96 -0.16
C VAL A 5 -9.80 -0.44 0.21
N LYS A 6 -10.17 -1.21 -0.82
CA LYS A 6 -10.45 -2.64 -0.70
C LYS A 6 -9.68 -3.39 -1.77
N VAL A 7 -9.17 -4.57 -1.42
CA VAL A 7 -8.56 -5.47 -2.40
C VAL A 7 -9.63 -6.47 -2.85
N VAL A 8 -9.97 -6.44 -4.13
CA VAL A 8 -10.99 -7.31 -4.74
C VAL A 8 -10.44 -7.91 -6.02
N ASN A 9 -10.43 -9.25 -6.10
CA ASN A 9 -9.93 -10.01 -7.26
C ASN A 9 -8.53 -9.56 -7.72
N GLY A 10 -7.60 -9.39 -6.78
CA GLY A 10 -6.22 -9.00 -7.09
C GLY A 10 -6.05 -7.53 -7.53
N LYS A 11 -7.05 -6.67 -7.32
CA LYS A 11 -7.00 -5.24 -7.65
C LYS A 11 -7.41 -4.38 -6.47
N ILE A 12 -6.92 -3.15 -6.44
CA ILE A 12 -7.33 -2.12 -5.49
C ILE A 12 -8.58 -1.46 -6.02
N GLN A 13 -9.60 -1.34 -5.19
CA GLN A 13 -10.76 -0.50 -5.40
C GLN A 13 -10.72 0.63 -4.39
N GLU A 14 -10.69 1.86 -4.88
CA GLU A 14 -10.67 3.08 -4.08
C GLU A 14 -12.08 3.66 -4.02
N TYR A 15 -12.52 3.96 -2.80
CA TYR A 15 -13.81 4.53 -2.48
C TYR A 15 -13.62 5.86 -1.80
N GLU A 16 -14.35 6.88 -2.23
CA GLU A 16 -14.36 8.20 -1.61
C GLU A 16 -15.78 8.47 -1.13
N ASN A 17 -15.96 8.61 0.19
CA ASN A 17 -17.27 8.73 0.83
C ASN A 17 -18.24 7.62 0.34
N ASP A 18 -17.78 6.36 0.39
CA ASP A 18 -18.50 5.14 -0.05
C ASP A 18 -18.80 5.03 -1.55
N ILE A 19 -18.43 6.01 -2.36
CA ILE A 19 -18.60 5.97 -3.82
C ILE A 19 -17.35 5.37 -4.47
N HIS A 20 -17.54 4.33 -5.29
CA HIS A 20 -16.45 3.74 -6.08
C HIS A 20 -15.86 4.79 -7.03
N LYS A 21 -14.57 5.11 -6.87
CA LYS A 21 -13.86 6.07 -7.72
C LYS A 21 -13.13 5.41 -8.87
N ARG A 22 -12.33 4.39 -8.56
CA ARG A 22 -11.41 3.76 -9.51
C ARG A 22 -10.96 2.39 -9.04
N THR A 23 -10.52 1.60 -10.01
CA THR A 23 -9.88 0.30 -9.79
C THR A 23 -8.51 0.29 -10.45
N TYR A 24 -7.47 -0.13 -9.73
CA TYR A 24 -6.09 -0.15 -10.24
C TYR A 24 -5.24 -1.23 -9.56
N GLY A 25 -3.98 -1.34 -9.97
CA GLY A 25 -3.07 -2.40 -9.53
C GLY A 25 -3.35 -3.74 -10.20
N SER A 26 -2.46 -4.70 -9.96
CA SER A 26 -2.54 -6.06 -10.49
C SER A 26 -1.89 -7.05 -9.53
N ASN A 27 -2.54 -8.19 -9.32
CA ASN A 27 -2.11 -9.23 -8.38
C ASN A 27 -1.86 -8.70 -6.97
N ILE A 28 -2.75 -7.83 -6.47
CA ILE A 28 -2.64 -7.24 -5.13
C ILE A 28 -3.18 -8.22 -4.08
N VAL A 29 -2.46 -8.38 -2.97
CA VAL A 29 -2.82 -9.26 -1.85
C VAL A 29 -3.16 -8.49 -0.57
N ALA A 30 -2.64 -7.27 -0.41
CA ALA A 30 -2.95 -6.36 0.69
C ALA A 30 -2.81 -4.91 0.21
N ALA A 31 -3.56 -3.99 0.80
CA ALA A 31 -3.39 -2.56 0.56
C ALA A 31 -3.89 -1.77 1.76
N ASP A 32 -3.31 -0.59 1.97
CA ASP A 32 -3.69 0.34 3.02
C ASP A 32 -3.54 1.80 2.57
N THR A 33 -4.21 2.73 3.25
CA THR A 33 -4.25 4.15 2.91
C THR A 33 -4.41 5.04 4.13
N ASP A 34 -3.73 6.19 4.12
CA ASP A 34 -3.98 7.30 5.07
C ASP A 34 -4.98 8.34 4.50
N GLY A 35 -5.47 8.10 3.29
CA GLY A 35 -6.34 9.00 2.53
C GLY A 35 -5.62 9.92 1.53
N HIS A 36 -4.29 10.02 1.58
CA HIS A 36 -3.51 10.77 0.59
C HIS A 36 -2.81 9.84 -0.40
N ILE A 37 -2.21 8.77 0.11
CA ILE A 37 -1.55 7.75 -0.70
C ILE A 37 -2.17 6.38 -0.46
N VAL A 38 -1.96 5.47 -1.40
CA VAL A 38 -2.32 4.05 -1.25
C VAL A 38 -1.05 3.24 -1.41
N VAL A 39 -0.75 2.37 -0.45
CA VAL A 39 0.35 1.42 -0.59
C VAL A 39 -0.22 0.03 -0.67
N ALA A 40 0.24 -0.76 -1.64
CA ALA A 40 -0.25 -2.09 -1.89
C ALA A 40 0.87 -3.11 -1.99
N VAL A 41 0.61 -4.31 -1.50
CA VAL A 41 1.49 -5.46 -1.61
C VAL A 41 1.02 -6.32 -2.79
N THR A 42 1.91 -6.55 -3.73
CA THR A 42 1.69 -7.49 -4.85
C THR A 42 1.94 -8.94 -4.41
N ALA A 43 1.39 -9.92 -5.11
CA ALA A 43 1.62 -11.34 -4.89
C ALA A 43 3.09 -11.76 -5.11
N LYS A 44 3.88 -10.92 -5.78
CA LYS A 44 5.34 -11.08 -5.92
C LYS A 44 6.11 -10.52 -4.71
N GLY A 45 5.39 -10.07 -3.68
CA GLY A 45 5.94 -9.47 -2.47
C GLY A 45 6.53 -8.08 -2.68
N LYS A 46 6.06 -7.29 -3.65
CA LYS A 46 6.47 -5.89 -3.79
C LYS A 46 5.51 -4.98 -3.05
N ALA A 47 6.03 -4.07 -2.23
CA ALA A 47 5.25 -2.97 -1.66
C ALA A 47 5.34 -1.75 -2.58
N GLU A 48 4.23 -1.37 -3.20
CA GLU A 48 4.15 -0.33 -4.24
C GLU A 48 3.24 0.82 -3.79
N GLU A 49 3.69 2.05 -3.97
CA GLU A 49 2.94 3.28 -3.69
C GLU A 49 2.16 3.73 -4.92
N PHE A 50 0.92 4.12 -4.71
CA PHE A 50 0.03 4.70 -5.70
C PHE A 50 -0.47 6.06 -5.21
N GLU A 51 -0.39 7.05 -6.09
CA GLU A 51 -0.98 8.37 -5.88
C GLU A 51 -2.06 8.56 -6.95
N ASN A 52 -3.30 8.78 -6.52
CA ASN A 52 -4.44 8.90 -7.45
C ASN A 52 -4.57 7.72 -8.44
N GLY A 53 -4.29 6.51 -7.98
CA GLY A 53 -4.33 5.28 -8.80
C GLY A 53 -3.17 5.11 -9.79
N ARG A 54 -2.17 6.00 -9.77
CA ARG A 54 -0.95 5.87 -10.59
C ARG A 54 0.21 5.39 -9.73
N TYR A 55 0.93 4.40 -10.23
CA TYR A 55 2.15 3.91 -9.59
C TYR A 55 3.16 5.05 -9.46
N LYS A 56 3.74 5.20 -8.26
CA LYS A 56 4.78 6.16 -7.94
C LYS A 56 6.14 5.50 -7.75
N LYS A 57 6.21 4.53 -6.84
CA LYS A 57 7.47 3.89 -6.44
C LYS A 57 7.23 2.53 -5.81
N THR A 58 8.31 1.77 -5.66
CA THR A 58 8.35 0.53 -4.88
C THR A 58 9.22 0.75 -3.65
N TYR A 59 8.72 0.37 -2.47
CA TYR A 59 9.43 0.48 -1.20
C TYR A 59 10.42 -0.67 -0.97
N CYS A 60 9.94 -1.91 -1.13
CA CYS A 60 10.72 -3.10 -0.80
C CYS A 60 10.19 -4.34 -1.53
N GLY A 61 11.01 -5.39 -1.56
CA GLY A 61 10.64 -6.74 -1.95
C GLY A 61 10.45 -7.66 -0.74
N ASN A 62 9.79 -8.81 -0.94
CA ASN A 62 9.38 -9.75 0.11
C ASN A 62 8.36 -9.20 1.13
N ALA A 63 7.55 -8.23 0.74
CA ALA A 63 6.42 -7.74 1.54
C ALA A 63 5.27 -8.76 1.57
N VAL A 64 4.58 -8.84 2.71
CA VAL A 64 3.36 -9.65 2.90
C VAL A 64 2.18 -8.81 3.35
N ASN A 65 2.43 -7.71 4.05
CA ASN A 65 1.41 -6.78 4.50
C ASN A 65 1.98 -5.36 4.56
N VAL A 66 1.11 -4.35 4.62
CA VAL A 66 1.49 -2.95 4.70
C VAL A 66 0.49 -2.16 5.51
N GLN A 67 0.98 -1.17 6.25
CA GLN A 67 0.18 -0.18 6.96
C GLN A 67 0.73 1.22 6.66
N VAL A 68 -0.16 2.18 6.51
CA VAL A 68 0.14 3.56 6.14
C VAL A 68 -0.49 4.49 7.18
N SER A 69 0.32 5.38 7.73
CA SER A 69 -0.14 6.40 8.68
C SER A 69 0.60 7.70 8.42
N GLY A 70 -0.03 8.61 7.67
CA GLY A 70 0.58 9.86 7.23
C GLY A 70 1.81 9.61 6.36
N THR A 71 2.98 10.08 6.81
CA THR A 71 4.25 9.95 6.08
C THR A 71 4.96 8.62 6.29
N ILE A 72 4.43 7.77 7.19
CA ILE A 72 5.06 6.50 7.58
C ILE A 72 4.36 5.35 6.85
N VAL A 73 5.17 4.50 6.23
CA VAL A 73 4.76 3.23 5.62
C VAL A 73 5.48 2.11 6.34
N ALA A 74 4.73 1.27 7.05
CA ALA A 74 5.23 0.07 7.71
C ALA A 74 4.96 -1.15 6.84
N VAL A 75 6.02 -1.79 6.36
CA VAL A 75 5.94 -3.00 5.52
C VAL A 75 6.30 -4.21 6.35
N THR A 76 5.37 -5.16 6.48
CA THR A 76 5.67 -6.46 7.07
C THR A 76 6.28 -7.35 6.00
N THR A 77 7.45 -7.90 6.27
CA THR A 77 8.18 -8.79 5.34
C THR A 77 7.82 -10.26 5.58
N SER A 78 8.06 -11.11 4.59
CA SER A 78 7.85 -12.57 4.67
C SER A 78 8.72 -13.26 5.73
N LYS A 79 9.75 -12.56 6.24
CA LYS A 79 10.60 -13.01 7.34
C LYS A 79 10.05 -12.62 8.72
N GLY A 80 8.85 -12.03 8.78
CA GLY A 80 8.21 -11.57 10.02
C GLY A 80 8.76 -10.24 10.57
N LYS A 81 9.70 -9.59 9.87
CA LYS A 81 10.25 -8.28 10.25
C LYS A 81 9.40 -7.15 9.72
N ILE A 82 9.34 -6.03 10.44
CA ILE A 82 8.63 -4.83 10.01
C ILE A 82 9.66 -3.78 9.60
N GLN A 83 9.58 -3.31 8.36
CA GLN A 83 10.41 -2.21 7.84
C GLN A 83 9.59 -0.93 7.77
N GLU A 84 10.02 0.11 8.46
CA GLU A 84 9.40 1.43 8.39
C GLU A 84 10.11 2.32 7.37
N PHE A 85 9.32 3.00 6.56
CA PHE A 85 9.76 4.01 5.62
C PHE A 85 9.08 5.33 5.95
N GLU A 86 9.83 6.42 5.90
CA GLU A 86 9.32 7.78 6.08
C GLU A 86 9.63 8.60 4.84
N ASN A 87 8.60 9.16 4.21
CA ASN A 87 8.73 9.90 2.94
C ASN A 87 9.50 9.13 1.85
N GLY A 88 9.27 7.81 1.74
CA GLY A 88 9.95 6.97 0.76
C GLY A 88 11.35 6.47 1.17
N ARG A 89 11.88 6.88 2.32
CA ARG A 89 13.22 6.49 2.79
C ARG A 89 13.13 5.48 3.93
N TYR A 90 13.98 4.46 3.88
CA TYR A 90 14.09 3.51 4.97
C TYR A 90 14.47 4.21 6.28
N LYS A 91 13.71 3.94 7.34
CA LYS A 91 13.91 4.51 8.68
C LYS A 91 14.53 3.49 9.63
N ARG A 92 13.87 2.33 9.81
CA ARG A 92 14.30 1.26 10.73
C ARG A 92 13.58 -0.05 10.45
N THR A 93 14.11 -1.13 11.04
CA THR A 93 13.51 -2.47 11.03
C THR A 93 13.34 -2.96 12.46
N TYR A 94 12.24 -3.66 12.71
CA TYR A 94 11.98 -4.42 13.94
C TYR A 94 12.02 -5.92 13.64
#